data_AF-A0A8J8NNC6-F1
#
_entry.id   AF-A0A8J8NNC6-F1
#
_cell.length_a   1.000
_cell.length_b   1.000
_cell.length_c   1.000
_cell.angle_alpha   90.00
_cell.angle_beta   90.00
_cell.angle_gamma   90.00
#
_symmetry.space_group_name_H-M   'P 1'
#
loop_
_entity.id
_entity.type
_entity.pdbx_description
1 polymer ?
#
loop_
_entity_poly.entity_id
_entity_poly.type
_entity_poly.pdbx_seq_one_letter_code
_entity_poly.pdbx_strand_id
1 'polypeptide(L)'
;MRNFSLALVTLIALLSAASAKKIWGLCPGVDSNIKNKEYNVTKMMGIWYEYLVTNDYKEGHEYDCASWLMLQENKTDAEFTIINNRLNSATNDTKISHYMMDCSPTQVYTNTAVCYFQPYAPKNYLEHYTSHKTRSFRIIYTDYYSHLIASVCQSYGLFYYQDYIVLTRDKNPSKFHRKMMKETLAKYALTGKDFDKGNVGQCWGEDMWNV
;
A
#
# COMPACT_ATOMS: atom_id res chain seq x y z
N MET A 1 -26.37 -21.32 48.75
CA MET A 1 -25.83 -21.69 47.42
C MET A 1 -26.49 -20.79 46.38
N ARG A 2 -25.88 -19.64 46.11
CA ARG A 2 -26.35 -18.61 45.17
C ARG A 2 -25.09 -17.93 44.62
N ASN A 3 -25.12 -17.58 43.34
CA ASN A 3 -24.12 -16.78 42.59
C ASN A 3 -22.96 -17.58 41.95
N PHE A 4 -23.19 -18.26 40.82
CA PHE A 4 -22.10 -18.75 39.97
C PHE A 4 -22.37 -18.74 38.45
N SER A 5 -23.39 -18.03 37.96
CA SER A 5 -23.84 -18.15 36.55
C SER A 5 -23.76 -16.88 35.68
N LEU A 6 -23.03 -15.85 36.11
CA LEU A 6 -22.99 -14.55 35.38
C LEU A 6 -21.62 -14.18 34.79
N ALA A 7 -20.60 -15.05 34.90
CA ALA A 7 -19.23 -14.72 34.48
C ALA A 7 -18.83 -15.24 33.07
N LEU A 8 -19.68 -15.99 32.36
CA LEU A 8 -19.27 -16.69 31.12
C LEU A 8 -19.69 -15.98 29.81
N VAL A 9 -20.45 -14.88 29.86
CA VAL A 9 -20.96 -14.20 28.64
C VAL A 9 -20.10 -13.00 28.20
N THR A 10 -19.16 -12.53 29.02
CA THR A 10 -18.35 -11.33 28.75
C THR A 10 -17.01 -11.57 28.04
N LEU A 11 -16.66 -12.82 27.67
CA LEU A 11 -15.35 -13.13 27.08
C LEU A 11 -15.33 -13.20 25.54
N ILE A 12 -16.49 -13.14 24.86
CA ILE A 12 -16.57 -13.27 23.39
C ILE A 12 -16.49 -11.91 22.67
N ALA A 13 -16.64 -10.79 23.38
CA ALA A 13 -16.73 -9.45 22.79
C ALA A 13 -15.39 -8.73 22.53
N LEU A 14 -14.24 -9.36 22.82
CA LEU A 14 -12.92 -8.70 22.78
C LEU A 14 -12.04 -9.11 21.58
N LEU A 15 -12.58 -9.83 20.60
CA LEU A 15 -11.82 -10.33 19.43
C LEU A 15 -12.12 -9.63 18.11
N SER A 16 -12.74 -8.44 18.13
CA SER A 16 -12.77 -7.56 16.95
C SER A 16 -11.42 -6.83 16.76
N ALA A 17 -10.32 -7.57 16.83
CA ALA A 17 -9.09 -7.11 16.20
C ALA A 17 -9.37 -7.11 14.70
N ALA A 18 -9.29 -5.95 14.06
CA ALA A 18 -9.44 -5.80 12.61
C ALA A 18 -8.41 -6.70 11.91
N SER A 19 -8.82 -7.93 11.62
CA SER A 19 -8.02 -8.86 10.84
C SER A 19 -8.26 -8.50 9.39
N ALA A 20 -7.18 -8.19 8.67
CA ALA A 20 -7.23 -7.96 7.25
C ALA A 20 -8.10 -9.03 6.56
N LYS A 21 -8.90 -8.64 5.58
CA LYS A 21 -9.84 -9.57 4.94
C LYS A 21 -9.08 -10.61 4.13
N LYS A 22 -9.02 -11.86 4.62
CA LYS A 22 -8.47 -12.99 3.85
C LYS A 22 -9.41 -13.33 2.70
N ILE A 23 -8.89 -13.29 1.47
CA ILE A 23 -9.66 -13.64 0.26
C ILE A 23 -9.13 -14.97 -0.28
N TRP A 24 -10.03 -15.88 -0.64
CA TRP A 24 -9.66 -17.16 -1.24
C TRP A 24 -9.19 -16.99 -2.69
N GLY A 25 -8.15 -17.73 -3.07
CA GLY A 25 -7.60 -17.77 -4.42
C GLY A 25 -6.20 -17.18 -4.53
N LEU A 26 -5.82 -16.85 -5.76
CA LEU A 26 -4.56 -16.18 -6.08
C LEU A 26 -4.78 -14.67 -6.19
N CYS A 27 -3.70 -13.91 -6.02
CA CYS A 27 -3.70 -12.47 -6.26
C CYS A 27 -4.27 -12.16 -7.65
N PRO A 28 -5.38 -11.41 -7.76
CA PRO A 28 -5.99 -11.10 -9.04
C PRO A 28 -5.05 -10.24 -9.88
N GLY A 29 -5.14 -10.39 -11.20
CA GLY A 29 -4.59 -9.41 -12.12
C GLY A 29 -5.35 -8.09 -12.00
N VAL A 30 -4.72 -6.99 -12.39
CA VAL A 30 -5.38 -5.68 -12.48
C VAL A 30 -5.23 -5.14 -13.89
N ASP A 31 -6.27 -4.48 -14.37
CA ASP A 31 -6.17 -3.71 -15.60
C ASP A 31 -5.24 -2.50 -15.37
N SER A 32 -4.23 -2.36 -16.22
CA SER A 32 -3.19 -1.34 -16.07
C SER A 32 -3.20 -0.40 -17.26
N ASN A 33 -3.08 0.91 -17.01
CA ASN A 33 -2.89 1.87 -18.09
C ASN A 33 -1.49 1.75 -18.74
N ILE A 34 -0.57 1.04 -18.11
CA ILE A 34 0.79 0.83 -18.59
C ILE A 34 0.95 -0.62 -19.01
N LYS A 35 1.33 -0.82 -20.26
CA LYS A 35 1.75 -2.13 -20.73
C LYS A 35 3.11 -2.45 -20.11
N ASN A 36 3.31 -3.70 -19.71
CA ASN A 36 4.56 -4.13 -19.05
C ASN A 36 5.84 -3.72 -19.82
N LYS A 37 5.85 -3.81 -21.16
CA LYS A 37 6.99 -3.40 -22.01
C LYS A 37 7.28 -1.89 -22.01
N GLU A 38 6.35 -1.07 -21.53
CA GLU A 38 6.42 0.40 -21.53
C GLU A 38 6.68 0.96 -20.12
N TYR A 39 6.79 0.10 -19.10
CA TYR A 39 7.03 0.56 -17.73
C TYR A 39 8.42 1.17 -17.59
N ASN A 40 8.45 2.50 -17.43
CA ASN A 40 9.68 3.25 -17.26
C ASN A 40 10.01 3.45 -15.77
N VAL A 41 10.90 2.60 -15.28
CA VAL A 41 11.41 2.58 -13.90
C VAL A 41 12.01 3.94 -13.52
N THR A 42 12.84 4.54 -14.38
CA THR A 42 13.48 5.83 -14.12
C THR A 42 12.47 6.96 -13.90
N LYS A 43 11.33 6.95 -14.59
CA LYS A 43 10.27 7.96 -14.40
C LYS A 43 9.55 7.83 -13.04
N MET A 44 9.66 6.69 -12.37
CA MET A 44 9.10 6.49 -11.03
C MET A 44 10.01 6.98 -9.90
N MET A 45 11.27 7.33 -10.19
CA MET A 45 12.20 7.81 -9.17
C MET A 45 11.74 9.11 -8.49
N GLY A 46 12.27 9.36 -7.30
CA GLY A 46 12.01 10.57 -6.52
C GLY A 46 11.01 10.36 -5.39
N ILE A 47 10.50 11.46 -4.84
CA ILE A 47 9.60 11.44 -3.69
C ILE A 47 8.16 11.24 -4.17
N TRP A 48 7.44 10.42 -3.43
CA TRP A 48 6.01 10.18 -3.54
C TRP A 48 5.37 10.28 -2.16
N TYR A 49 4.27 11.01 -2.04
CA TYR A 49 3.48 11.12 -0.82
C TYR A 49 2.35 10.11 -0.84
N GLU A 50 2.21 9.38 0.26
CA GLU A 50 1.10 8.47 0.46
C GLU A 50 -0.18 9.28 0.71
N TYR A 51 -1.10 9.23 -0.24
CA TYR A 51 -2.31 10.05 -0.24
C TYR A 51 -3.54 9.28 0.26
N LEU A 52 -3.68 8.02 -0.15
CA LEU A 52 -4.73 7.11 0.30
C LEU A 52 -4.14 5.70 0.48
N VAL A 53 -4.46 5.04 1.57
CA VAL A 53 -4.20 3.61 1.75
C VAL A 53 -5.43 2.92 2.32
N THR A 54 -5.66 1.67 1.96
CA THR A 54 -6.62 0.83 2.68
C THR A 54 -6.13 0.60 4.11
N ASN A 55 -7.04 0.49 5.08
CA ASN A 55 -6.67 0.39 6.50
C ASN A 55 -5.76 -0.80 6.79
N ASP A 56 -6.02 -1.92 6.11
CA ASP A 56 -5.28 -3.17 6.27
C ASP A 56 -3.81 -3.04 5.82
N TYR A 57 -3.52 -2.13 4.89
CA TYR A 57 -2.17 -1.86 4.38
C TYR A 57 -1.20 -1.41 5.48
N LYS A 58 -1.71 -0.73 6.52
CA LYS A 58 -0.88 -0.23 7.62
C LYS A 58 -0.40 -1.34 8.54
N GLU A 59 -0.99 -2.54 8.50
CA GLU A 59 -0.57 -3.72 9.27
C GLU A 59 -0.37 -3.48 10.78
N GLY A 60 -1.25 -2.66 11.37
CA GLY A 60 -1.16 -2.29 12.79
C GLY A 60 -0.08 -1.27 13.12
N HIS A 61 0.57 -0.68 12.12
CA HIS A 61 1.45 0.47 12.32
C HIS A 61 0.62 1.76 12.43
N GLU A 62 0.72 2.42 13.58
CA GLU A 62 0.09 3.72 13.80
C GLU A 62 0.96 4.85 13.25
N TYR A 63 0.55 5.42 12.12
CA TYR A 63 1.14 6.62 11.53
C TYR A 63 0.06 7.44 10.81
N ASP A 64 0.25 8.76 10.81
CA ASP A 64 -0.67 9.72 10.21
C ASP A 64 -0.37 9.92 8.74
N CYS A 65 0.90 9.86 8.36
CA CYS A 65 1.32 10.05 6.98
C CYS A 65 2.63 9.35 6.67
N ALA A 66 2.82 9.04 5.39
CA ALA A 66 4.06 8.45 4.88
C ALA A 66 4.51 9.10 3.58
N SER A 67 5.81 9.02 3.32
CA SER A 67 6.43 9.36 2.05
C SER A 67 7.38 8.26 1.62
N TRP A 68 7.53 8.11 0.31
CA TRP A 68 8.29 7.08 -0.35
C TRP A 68 9.34 7.77 -1.23
N LEU A 69 10.61 7.60 -0.92
CA LEU A 69 11.70 8.00 -1.78
C LEU A 69 12.14 6.76 -2.57
N MET A 70 11.87 6.78 -3.88
CA MET A 70 12.24 5.70 -4.80
C MET A 70 13.55 6.06 -5.50
N LEU A 71 14.57 5.23 -5.33
CA LEU A 71 15.91 5.42 -5.87
C LEU A 71 16.28 4.22 -6.74
N GLN A 72 16.85 4.50 -7.91
CA GLN A 72 17.40 3.48 -8.79
C GLN A 72 18.93 3.60 -8.69
N GLU A 73 19.61 2.51 -8.31
CA GLU A 73 21.08 2.52 -8.16
C GLU A 73 21.76 2.49 -9.53
N ASN A 74 21.21 1.72 -10.47
CA ASN A 74 21.73 1.58 -11.83
C ASN A 74 20.61 1.72 -12.86
N LYS A 75 20.86 2.54 -13.89
CA LYS A 75 19.86 2.92 -14.90
C LYS A 75 19.30 1.74 -15.70
N THR A 76 20.06 0.64 -15.80
CA THR A 76 19.65 -0.55 -16.55
C THR A 76 18.77 -1.50 -15.75
N ASP A 77 18.72 -1.32 -14.43
CA ASP A 77 18.15 -2.33 -13.55
C ASP A 77 16.68 -2.00 -13.30
N ALA A 78 15.83 -3.02 -13.26
CA ALA A 78 14.42 -2.83 -12.91
C ALA A 78 14.20 -2.75 -11.39
N GLU A 79 15.28 -2.66 -10.63
CA GLU A 79 15.29 -2.66 -9.17
C GLU A 79 15.35 -1.23 -8.61
N PHE A 80 14.62 -1.03 -7.51
CA PHE A 80 14.62 0.20 -6.72
C PHE A 80 14.95 -0.09 -5.26
N THR A 81 15.69 0.84 -4.68
CA THR A 81 15.71 1.02 -3.23
C THR A 81 14.62 2.02 -2.86
N ILE A 82 13.73 1.62 -1.96
CA ILE A 82 12.65 2.45 -1.44
C ILE A 82 12.95 2.79 0.01
N ILE A 83 12.95 4.08 0.30
CA ILE A 83 13.00 4.60 1.67
C ILE A 83 11.60 5.12 2.01
N ASN A 84 10.91 4.42 2.89
CA ASN A 84 9.60 4.80 3.40
C ASN A 84 9.78 5.53 4.73
N ASN A 85 9.37 6.79 4.79
CA ASN A 85 9.38 7.60 6.00
C ASN A 85 7.95 7.80 6.50
N ARG A 86 7.66 7.31 7.71
CA ARG A 86 6.35 7.40 8.36
C ARG A 86 6.43 8.37 9.54
N LEU A 87 5.45 9.25 9.67
CA LEU A 87 5.33 10.20 10.77
C LEU A 87 4.05 9.89 11.56
N ASN A 88 4.19 9.79 12.88
CA ASN A 88 3.09 9.84 13.83
C ASN A 88 3.08 11.25 14.44
N SER A 89 2.10 12.07 14.09
CA SER A 89 2.03 13.46 14.51
C SER A 89 1.62 13.61 15.97
N ALA A 90 0.91 12.63 16.54
CA ALA A 90 0.53 12.63 17.95
C ALA A 90 1.74 12.47 18.89
N THR A 91 2.70 11.63 18.51
CA THR A 91 3.93 11.40 19.29
C THR A 91 5.14 12.16 18.75
N ASN A 92 5.02 12.77 17.57
CA ASN A 92 6.13 13.35 16.81
C ASN A 92 7.26 12.33 16.54
N ASP A 93 6.91 11.04 16.41
CA ASP A 93 7.84 9.96 16.12
C ASP A 93 7.93 9.72 14.60
N THR A 94 9.15 9.52 14.11
CA THR A 94 9.42 9.22 12.69
C THR A 94 10.07 7.86 12.56
N LYS A 95 9.50 6.99 11.73
CA LYS A 95 10.04 5.67 11.45
C LYS A 95 10.44 5.56 9.98
N ILE A 96 11.71 5.25 9.76
CA ILE A 96 12.26 5.01 8.43
C ILE A 96 12.34 3.49 8.20
N SER A 97 11.89 3.04 7.05
CA SER A 97 11.93 1.64 6.63
C SER A 97 12.49 1.55 5.22
N HIS A 98 13.33 0.55 4.98
CA HIS A 98 13.98 0.33 3.69
C HIS A 98 13.38 -0.91 3.04
N TYR A 99 13.05 -0.79 1.76
CA TYR A 99 12.56 -1.89 0.95
C TYR A 99 13.37 -1.98 -0.35
N MET A 100 13.52 -3.20 -0.84
CA MET A 100 13.92 -3.43 -2.23
C MET A 100 12.65 -3.70 -3.02
N MET A 101 12.54 -3.10 -4.21
CA MET A 101 11.45 -3.34 -5.14
C MET A 101 12.03 -3.74 -6.49
N ASP A 102 11.72 -4.95 -6.95
CA ASP A 102 12.12 -5.45 -8.27
C ASP A 102 10.91 -5.41 -9.22
N CYS A 103 11.02 -4.63 -10.28
CA CYS A 103 10.02 -4.50 -11.35
C CYS A 103 10.42 -5.23 -12.64
N SER A 104 11.37 -6.16 -12.56
CA SER A 104 11.81 -6.97 -13.70
C SER A 104 10.61 -7.63 -14.37
N PRO A 105 10.57 -7.72 -15.71
CA PRO A 105 9.36 -8.02 -16.47
C PRO A 105 8.80 -9.39 -16.10
N THR A 106 7.80 -9.41 -15.22
CA THR A 106 7.21 -10.65 -14.70
C THR A 106 5.69 -10.54 -14.67
N GLN A 107 5.11 -10.67 -15.87
CA GLN A 107 3.90 -11.45 -16.17
C GLN A 107 3.48 -11.14 -17.60
N VAL A 108 3.87 -12.00 -18.54
CA VAL A 108 3.48 -11.91 -19.97
C VAL A 108 1.95 -12.01 -20.13
N TYR A 109 1.27 -12.65 -19.18
CA TYR A 109 -0.13 -13.03 -19.30
C TYR A 109 -1.12 -11.94 -18.89
N THR A 110 -0.75 -11.02 -18.00
CA THR A 110 -1.69 -10.05 -17.42
C THR A 110 -1.57 -8.65 -18.00
N ASN A 111 -0.54 -8.38 -18.82
CA ASN A 111 -0.18 -7.04 -19.33
C ASN A 111 -0.02 -5.95 -18.25
N THR A 112 -0.04 -6.32 -16.98
CA THR A 112 0.13 -5.42 -15.84
C THR A 112 1.61 -5.16 -15.58
N ALA A 113 2.00 -3.92 -15.31
CA ALA A 113 3.28 -3.64 -14.66
C ALA A 113 3.21 -4.10 -13.19
N VAL A 114 3.99 -5.15 -12.88
CA VAL A 114 4.07 -5.73 -11.54
C VAL A 114 5.48 -5.55 -11.01
N CYS A 115 5.57 -5.01 -9.80
CA CYS A 115 6.79 -5.01 -9.03
C CYS A 115 6.63 -5.89 -7.81
N TYR A 116 7.73 -6.39 -7.28
CA TYR A 116 7.77 -7.19 -6.07
C TYR A 116 8.62 -6.45 -5.06
N PHE A 117 8.05 -6.10 -3.91
CA PHE A 117 8.82 -5.43 -2.86
C PHE A 117 8.86 -6.22 -1.56
N GLN A 118 10.01 -6.10 -0.90
CA GLN A 118 10.31 -6.76 0.37
C GLN A 118 11.22 -5.86 1.22
N PRO A 119 11.15 -5.97 2.56
CA PRO A 119 12.05 -5.24 3.44
C PRO A 119 13.52 -5.59 3.21
N TYR A 120 14.40 -4.60 3.32
CA TYR A 120 15.85 -4.78 3.16
C TYR A 120 16.38 -5.63 4.32
N ALA A 121 16.78 -6.88 4.01
CA ALA A 121 17.35 -7.89 4.90
C ALA A 121 16.37 -8.55 5.92
N PRO A 122 15.77 -9.71 5.58
CA PRO A 122 15.29 -10.61 6.62
C PRO A 122 16.49 -11.08 7.46
N LYS A 123 16.40 -11.08 8.78
CA LYS A 123 17.55 -11.45 9.66
C LYS A 123 17.93 -12.93 9.51
N ASN A 124 17.01 -13.73 8.99
CA ASN A 124 17.17 -15.16 8.74
C ASN A 124 16.21 -15.63 7.62
N TYR A 125 16.48 -16.81 7.07
CA TYR A 125 15.65 -17.43 6.02
C TYR A 125 14.17 -17.59 6.46
N LEU A 126 13.91 -17.91 7.73
CA LEU A 126 12.54 -18.15 8.22
C LEU A 126 11.68 -16.88 8.18
N GLU A 127 12.26 -15.72 8.51
CA GLU A 127 11.61 -14.40 8.45
C GLU A 127 11.16 -14.04 7.03
N HIS A 128 11.93 -14.44 6.02
CA HIS A 128 11.58 -14.23 4.61
C HIS A 128 10.28 -14.96 4.23
N TYR A 129 10.02 -16.15 4.79
CA TYR A 129 8.81 -16.94 4.52
C TYR A 129 7.63 -16.64 5.45
N THR A 130 7.83 -15.87 6.53
CA THR A 130 6.81 -15.65 7.56
C THR A 130 6.36 -14.21 7.61
N SER A 131 7.19 -13.32 8.15
CA SER A 131 6.86 -11.92 8.43
C SER A 131 7.26 -10.95 7.31
N HIS A 132 8.24 -11.29 6.49
CA HIS A 132 8.80 -10.42 5.44
C HIS A 132 8.52 -10.97 4.03
N LYS A 133 7.37 -11.64 3.86
CA LYS A 133 6.97 -12.17 2.56
C LYS A 133 6.89 -11.06 1.52
N THR A 134 7.38 -11.36 0.34
CA THR A 134 7.30 -10.48 -0.83
C THR A 134 5.85 -10.11 -1.13
N ARG A 135 5.60 -8.80 -1.32
CA ARG A 135 4.32 -8.28 -1.79
C ARG A 135 4.42 -7.93 -3.26
N SER A 136 3.37 -8.26 -4.00
CA SER A 136 3.21 -7.80 -5.38
C SER A 136 2.58 -6.41 -5.38
N PHE A 137 3.25 -5.44 -5.98
CA PHE A 137 2.83 -4.07 -6.21
C PHE A 137 2.40 -3.96 -7.68
N ARG A 138 1.10 -4.08 -7.92
CA ARG A 138 0.50 -4.11 -9.26
C ARG A 138 -0.02 -2.72 -9.61
N ILE A 139 0.61 -2.09 -10.59
CA ILE A 139 0.28 -0.72 -10.98
C ILE A 139 -1.01 -0.72 -11.80
N ILE A 140 -2.04 -0.06 -11.29
CA ILE A 140 -3.33 0.14 -11.96
C ILE A 140 -3.25 1.34 -12.89
N TYR A 141 -2.75 2.45 -12.34
CA TYR A 141 -2.63 3.70 -13.07
C TYR A 141 -1.41 4.48 -12.61
N THR A 142 -0.61 5.02 -13.53
CA THR A 142 0.26 6.16 -13.23
C THR A 142 0.51 6.98 -14.47
N ASP A 143 0.67 8.28 -14.26
CA ASP A 143 1.17 9.22 -15.25
C ASP A 143 2.65 9.56 -15.02
N TYR A 144 3.29 8.94 -14.03
CA TYR A 144 4.66 9.17 -13.53
C TYR A 144 4.91 10.52 -12.84
N TYR A 145 4.09 11.53 -13.14
CA TYR A 145 4.36 12.92 -12.80
C TYR A 145 3.45 13.49 -11.73
N SER A 146 2.27 12.92 -11.50
CA SER A 146 1.31 13.47 -10.53
C SER A 146 0.81 12.43 -9.54
N HIS A 147 0.40 11.25 -9.99
CA HIS A 147 -0.15 10.22 -9.12
C HIS A 147 0.04 8.81 -9.65
N LEU A 148 0.06 7.86 -8.72
CA LEU A 148 0.20 6.43 -8.92
C LEU A 148 -0.88 5.74 -8.09
N ILE A 149 -1.60 4.81 -8.70
CA ILE A 149 -2.59 3.95 -8.05
C ILE A 149 -2.10 2.52 -8.26
N ALA A 150 -1.95 1.79 -7.16
CA ALA A 150 -1.51 0.41 -7.19
C ALA A 150 -2.34 -0.46 -6.26
N SER A 151 -2.49 -1.73 -6.65
CA SER A 151 -2.95 -2.77 -5.75
C SER A 151 -1.73 -3.48 -5.17
N VAL A 152 -1.70 -3.61 -3.85
CA VAL A 152 -0.69 -4.39 -3.14
C VAL A 152 -1.32 -5.72 -2.76
N CYS A 153 -0.74 -6.82 -3.25
CA CYS A 153 -1.25 -8.15 -2.94
C CYS A 153 -0.17 -9.05 -2.34
N GLN A 154 -0.53 -9.72 -1.25
CA GLN A 154 0.33 -10.65 -0.53
C GLN A 154 -0.29 -12.05 -0.53
N SER A 155 0.41 -13.02 -1.12
CA SER A 155 -0.09 -14.40 -1.27
C SER A 155 0.32 -15.30 -0.10
N TYR A 156 -0.62 -16.13 0.34
CA TYR A 156 -0.47 -17.12 1.40
C TYR A 156 -0.94 -18.50 0.93
N GLY A 157 -0.57 -18.88 -0.29
CA GLY A 157 -0.96 -20.16 -0.87
C GLY A 157 -2.38 -20.11 -1.42
N LEU A 158 -3.35 -20.61 -0.65
CA LEU A 158 -4.76 -20.68 -1.07
C LEU A 158 -5.56 -19.41 -0.78
N PHE A 159 -4.97 -18.46 -0.05
CA PHE A 159 -5.57 -17.17 0.27
C PHE A 159 -4.58 -16.04 0.00
N TYR A 160 -5.09 -14.84 -0.15
CA TYR A 160 -4.31 -13.61 -0.30
C TYR A 160 -4.91 -12.47 0.51
N TYR A 161 -4.09 -11.47 0.79
CA TYR A 161 -4.50 -10.13 1.20
C TYR A 161 -4.34 -9.19 0.03
N GLN A 162 -5.28 -8.25 -0.09
CA GLN A 162 -5.24 -7.23 -1.12
C GLN A 162 -5.58 -5.89 -0.52
N ASP A 163 -4.68 -4.97 -0.78
CA ASP A 163 -4.73 -3.58 -0.38
C ASP A 163 -4.60 -2.69 -1.60
N TYR A 164 -4.91 -1.42 -1.40
CA TYR A 164 -4.78 -0.39 -2.42
C TYR A 164 -4.05 0.81 -1.83
N ILE A 165 -3.13 1.35 -2.62
CA ILE A 165 -2.35 2.52 -2.28
C ILE A 165 -2.41 3.52 -3.42
N VAL A 166 -2.56 4.78 -3.04
CA VAL A 166 -2.46 5.92 -3.93
C VAL A 166 -1.31 6.80 -3.47
N LEU A 167 -0.33 6.94 -4.34
CA LEU A 167 0.81 7.81 -4.17
C LEU A 167 0.65 9.05 -5.05
N THR A 168 1.16 10.19 -4.59
CA THR A 168 1.09 11.47 -5.30
C THR A 168 2.44 12.18 -5.28
N ARG A 169 2.75 13.00 -6.29
CA ARG A 169 3.95 13.85 -6.29
C ARG A 169 3.77 15.12 -5.46
N ASP A 170 2.53 15.57 -5.33
CA ASP A 170 2.17 16.74 -4.54
C ASP A 170 1.48 16.33 -3.24
N LYS A 171 1.84 17.01 -2.15
CA LYS A 171 1.18 16.87 -0.84
C LYS A 171 -0.34 17.09 -0.91
N ASN A 172 -0.78 18.02 -1.76
CA ASN A 172 -2.18 18.33 -1.99
C ASN A 172 -2.48 18.28 -3.50
N PRO A 173 -2.86 17.11 -4.04
CA PRO A 173 -3.10 16.94 -5.47
C PRO A 173 -4.25 17.84 -5.96
N SER A 174 -4.21 18.24 -7.24
CA SER A 174 -5.25 19.09 -7.84
C SER A 174 -6.64 18.43 -7.80
N LYS A 175 -7.72 19.25 -7.89
CA LYS A 175 -9.11 18.74 -7.99
C LYS A 175 -9.28 17.77 -9.17
N PHE A 176 -8.59 18.04 -10.29
CA PHE A 176 -8.62 17.19 -11.47
C PHE A 176 -8.01 15.80 -11.18
N HIS A 177 -6.81 15.74 -10.59
CA HIS A 177 -6.18 14.47 -10.23
C HIS A 177 -7.00 13.71 -9.19
N ARG A 178 -7.60 14.41 -8.20
CA ARG A 178 -8.52 13.76 -7.24
C ARG A 178 -9.71 13.10 -7.89
N LYS A 179 -10.35 13.76 -8.86
CA LYS A 179 -11.46 13.18 -9.63
C LYS A 179 -11.01 11.93 -10.39
N MET A 180 -9.88 12.01 -11.09
CA MET A 180 -9.31 10.87 -11.82
C MET A 180 -8.99 9.68 -10.90
N MET A 181 -8.44 9.94 -9.72
CA MET A 181 -8.19 8.91 -8.70
C MET A 181 -9.50 8.23 -8.25
N LYS A 182 -10.54 9.02 -7.93
CA LYS A 182 -11.87 8.48 -7.56
C LYS A 182 -12.48 7.62 -8.66
N GLU A 183 -12.48 8.10 -9.89
CA GLU A 183 -13.05 7.39 -11.04
C GLU A 183 -12.29 6.09 -11.34
N THR A 184 -10.97 6.08 -11.15
CA THR A 184 -10.16 4.88 -11.33
C THR A 184 -10.42 3.85 -10.24
N LEU A 185 -10.46 4.26 -8.97
CA LEU A 185 -10.74 3.39 -7.83
C LEU A 185 -12.18 2.83 -7.85
N ALA A 186 -13.15 3.60 -8.35
CA ALA A 186 -14.53 3.15 -8.47
C ALA A 186 -14.70 1.92 -9.39
N LYS A 187 -13.80 1.73 -10.37
CA LYS A 187 -13.77 0.52 -11.23
C LYS A 187 -13.48 -0.76 -10.45
N TYR A 188 -12.87 -0.64 -9.27
CA TYR A 188 -12.56 -1.74 -8.35
C TYR A 188 -13.55 -1.81 -7.19
N ALA A 189 -14.71 -1.13 -7.31
CA ALA A 189 -15.71 -0.99 -6.26
C ALA A 189 -15.19 -0.38 -4.95
N LEU A 190 -14.14 0.45 -5.04
CA LEU A 190 -13.57 1.18 -3.90
C LEU A 190 -14.13 2.60 -3.86
N THR A 191 -14.46 3.04 -2.66
CA THR A 191 -15.01 4.36 -2.34
C THR A 191 -14.11 5.07 -1.36
N GLY A 192 -14.35 6.36 -1.10
CA GLY A 192 -13.58 7.12 -0.11
C GLY A 192 -13.66 6.56 1.32
N LYS A 193 -14.63 5.68 1.63
CA LYS A 193 -14.78 5.04 2.95
C LYS A 193 -13.83 3.87 3.16
N ASP A 194 -13.29 3.32 2.09
CA ASP A 194 -12.40 2.15 2.12
C ASP A 194 -10.95 2.53 2.40
N PHE A 195 -10.65 3.84 2.43
CA PHE A 195 -9.30 4.37 2.63
C PHE A 195 -9.20 5.14 3.94
N ASP A 196 -8.07 4.94 4.62
CA ASP A 196 -7.59 5.81 5.67
C ASP A 196 -6.54 6.76 5.09
N LYS A 197 -6.72 8.05 5.40
CA LYS A 197 -5.79 9.11 5.00
C LYS A 197 -4.86 9.52 6.14
N GLY A 198 -5.13 9.01 7.35
CA GLY A 198 -4.55 9.52 8.59
C GLY A 198 -4.91 10.98 8.83
N ASN A 199 -4.21 11.62 9.77
CA ASN A 199 -4.38 13.04 10.06
C ASN A 199 -3.63 13.92 9.05
N VAL A 200 -4.10 13.91 7.80
CA VAL A 200 -3.50 14.62 6.64
C VAL A 200 -3.23 16.09 6.94
N GLY A 201 -4.12 16.74 7.70
CA GLY A 201 -4.05 18.16 8.06
C GLY A 201 -2.74 18.54 8.74
N GLN A 202 -2.25 17.68 9.63
CA GLN A 202 -1.01 17.93 10.38
C GLN A 202 0.25 17.65 9.58
N CYS A 203 0.18 16.75 8.58
CA CYS A 203 1.33 16.40 7.77
C CYS A 203 1.48 17.27 6.52
N TRP A 204 0.38 17.48 5.81
CA TRP A 204 0.35 17.95 4.42
C TRP A 204 -0.55 19.16 4.20
N GLY A 205 -1.24 19.64 5.24
CA GLY A 205 -2.20 20.75 5.18
C GLY A 205 -3.64 20.27 4.90
N GLU A 206 -4.56 21.23 4.76
CA GLU A 206 -6.00 20.93 4.59
C GLU A 206 -6.27 20.06 3.34
N ASP A 207 -6.90 18.90 3.56
CA ASP A 207 -7.28 17.97 2.50
C ASP A 207 -8.71 18.21 2.01
N MET A 208 -8.89 18.19 0.69
CA MET A 208 -10.17 18.42 0.02
C MET A 208 -10.69 17.15 -0.68
N TRP A 209 -10.48 15.97 -0.10
CA TRP A 209 -10.95 14.73 -0.71
C TRP A 209 -12.46 14.53 -0.65
N ASN A 210 -13.08 14.92 0.46
CA ASN A 210 -14.52 14.79 0.66
C ASN A 210 -15.31 16.01 0.19
N VAL A 211 -14.61 17.02 -0.32
CA VAL A 211 -15.20 18.21 -0.97
C VAL A 211 -15.39 17.92 -2.45
#